data_AF-Q8NNP1-F1
#
_entry.id   AF-Q8NNP1-F1
#
_cell.length_a   1.000
_cell.length_b   1.000
_cell.length_c   1.000
_cell.angle_alpha   90.00
_cell.angle_beta   90.00
_cell.angle_gamma   90.00
#
_symmetry.space_group_name_H-M   'P 1'
#
loop_
_entity.id
_entity.type
_entity.pdbx_description
1 polymer ?
#
loop_
_entity_poly.entity_id
_entity_poly.type
_entity_poly.pdbx_seq_one_letter_code
_entity_poly.pdbx_strand_id
1 'polypeptide(L)'
;MNISAMDNFEHSNASIRLQAALAAGTAEDTTAIDILLYRSGVEEDFFVRDMITWALTRMPVDDVFTSLVADLDSEVPDRPFGASQALHTLSKLRVAQSWQELQARPWLLHREDTAQTAWRTFVGLVPDDQTAWLAHQLLQELDKGTPEIQRSLSRAMAELEGREASISVLLGALTSAHAVATAKLIADPDSDFMADLEEARRVDNMGAC
;
A
#
# COMPACT_ATOMS: atom_id res chain seq x y z
N MET A 1 -5.82 7.16 32.81
CA MET A 1 -6.19 6.11 31.85
C MET A 1 -6.73 4.91 32.63
N ASN A 2 -7.95 4.48 32.39
CA ASN A 2 -8.63 3.45 33.18
C ASN A 2 -8.20 2.06 32.68
N ILE A 3 -7.85 1.12 33.57
CA ILE A 3 -7.32 -0.22 33.23
C ILE A 3 -8.26 -1.01 32.28
N SER A 4 -9.56 -0.69 32.32
CA SER A 4 -10.59 -1.27 31.44
C SER A 4 -10.49 -0.88 29.95
N ALA A 5 -9.80 0.21 29.60
CA ALA A 5 -9.69 0.64 28.19
C ALA A 5 -8.60 -0.13 27.43
N MET A 6 -7.48 -0.48 28.09
CA MET A 6 -6.47 -1.37 27.51
C MET A 6 -7.02 -2.78 27.28
N ASP A 7 -7.89 -3.27 28.17
CA ASP A 7 -8.53 -4.59 28.09
C ASP A 7 -9.35 -4.77 26.79
N ASN A 8 -10.00 -3.71 26.30
CA ASN A 8 -10.82 -3.81 25.10
C ASN A 8 -10.01 -3.92 23.80
N PHE A 9 -8.80 -3.35 23.72
CA PHE A 9 -7.95 -3.45 22.54
C PHE A 9 -7.27 -4.82 22.41
N GLU A 10 -7.14 -5.56 23.51
CA GLU A 10 -6.54 -6.90 23.51
C GLU A 10 -7.59 -8.02 23.60
N HIS A 11 -8.86 -7.64 23.68
CA HIS A 11 -9.97 -8.56 23.82
C HIS A 11 -10.03 -9.55 22.64
N SER A 12 -10.31 -10.83 22.90
CA SER A 12 -10.34 -11.90 21.87
C SER A 12 -11.38 -11.66 20.77
N ASN A 13 -12.50 -11.03 21.10
CA ASN A 13 -13.55 -10.64 20.14
C ASN A 13 -13.19 -9.38 19.33
N ALA A 14 -13.05 -9.53 18.01
CA ALA A 14 -12.75 -8.44 17.08
C ALA A 14 -13.77 -7.30 17.12
N SER A 15 -15.06 -7.58 17.35
CA SER A 15 -16.08 -6.53 17.47
C SER A 15 -15.83 -5.61 18.67
N ILE A 16 -15.29 -6.12 19.78
CA ILE A 16 -14.95 -5.30 20.95
C ILE A 16 -13.73 -4.41 20.63
N ARG A 17 -12.70 -4.97 19.97
CA ARG A 17 -11.54 -4.19 19.51
C ARG A 17 -11.93 -3.10 18.51
N LEU A 18 -12.84 -3.43 17.58
CA LEU A 18 -13.42 -2.47 16.63
C LEU A 18 -14.11 -1.31 17.35
N GLN A 19 -14.95 -1.61 18.35
CA GLN A 19 -15.63 -0.58 19.15
C GLN A 19 -14.64 0.26 19.97
N ALA A 20 -13.56 -0.34 20.47
CA ALA A 20 -12.50 0.38 21.17
C ALA A 20 -11.80 1.39 20.25
N ALA A 21 -11.42 0.97 19.04
CA ALA A 21 -10.82 1.85 18.04
C ALA A 21 -11.79 2.97 17.61
N LEU A 22 -13.07 2.62 17.38
CA LEU A 22 -14.11 3.59 17.05
C LEU A 22 -14.29 4.63 18.16
N ALA A 23 -14.33 4.21 19.43
CA ALA A 23 -14.45 5.12 20.57
C ALA A 23 -13.25 6.05 20.70
N ALA A 24 -12.02 5.52 20.57
CA ALA A 24 -10.79 6.31 20.62
C ALA A 24 -10.75 7.37 19.51
N GLY A 25 -11.07 6.99 18.27
CA GLY A 25 -11.12 7.93 17.14
C GLY A 25 -12.24 8.96 17.25
N THR A 26 -13.42 8.57 17.76
CA THR A 26 -14.55 9.50 17.98
C THR A 26 -14.24 10.54 19.04
N ALA A 27 -13.51 10.15 20.09
CA ALA A 27 -13.13 11.05 21.17
C ALA A 27 -11.84 11.83 20.90
N GLU A 28 -11.13 11.54 19.79
CA GLU A 28 -9.79 12.07 19.51
C GLU A 28 -8.83 11.82 20.69
N ASP A 29 -8.93 10.62 21.28
CA ASP A 29 -8.17 10.24 22.47
C ASP A 29 -6.69 10.01 22.14
N THR A 30 -5.90 11.08 22.23
CA THR A 30 -4.44 11.04 21.98
C THR A 30 -3.71 10.10 22.93
N THR A 31 -4.31 9.77 24.09
CA THR A 31 -3.72 8.82 25.02
C THR A 31 -3.80 7.38 24.52
N ALA A 32 -4.62 7.10 23.50
CA ALA A 32 -4.73 5.80 22.84
C ALA A 32 -3.78 5.63 21.63
N ILE A 33 -2.98 6.63 21.26
CA ILE A 33 -2.10 6.57 20.07
C ILE A 33 -1.16 5.37 20.11
N ASP A 34 -0.46 5.16 21.22
CA ASP A 34 0.53 4.07 21.33
C ASP A 34 -0.11 2.69 21.17
N ILE A 35 -1.28 2.47 21.78
CA ILE A 35 -1.98 1.18 21.66
C ILE A 35 -2.59 1.00 20.26
N LEU A 36 -3.07 2.07 19.61
CA LEU A 36 -3.56 2.01 18.23
C LEU A 36 -2.43 1.67 17.26
N LEU A 37 -1.25 2.29 17.40
CA LEU A 37 -0.06 2.00 16.59
C LEU A 37 0.44 0.57 16.82
N TYR A 38 0.55 0.13 18.07
CA TYR A 38 0.93 -1.25 18.35
C TYR A 38 -0.08 -2.23 17.73
N ARG A 39 -1.38 -2.02 17.98
CA ARG A 39 -2.44 -2.91 17.51
C ARG A 39 -2.54 -2.94 15.99
N SER A 40 -2.31 -1.84 15.28
CA SER A 40 -2.33 -1.81 13.82
C SER A 40 -1.35 -2.84 13.23
N GLY A 41 -0.18 -3.00 13.85
CA GLY A 41 0.85 -3.91 13.37
C GLY A 41 0.60 -5.41 13.63
N VAL A 42 -0.31 -5.76 14.56
CA VAL A 42 -0.58 -7.15 14.98
C VAL A 42 -1.99 -7.64 14.72
N GLU A 43 -2.92 -6.72 14.49
CA GLU A 43 -4.34 -7.04 14.35
C GLU A 43 -4.59 -7.85 13.08
N GLU A 44 -5.22 -9.03 13.21
CA GLU A 44 -5.53 -9.91 12.09
C GLU A 44 -6.84 -9.53 11.38
N ASP A 45 -7.80 -8.94 12.10
CA ASP A 45 -9.08 -8.54 11.53
C ASP A 45 -8.95 -7.26 10.69
N PHE A 46 -9.32 -7.37 9.41
CA PHE A 46 -9.23 -6.26 8.47
C PHE A 46 -10.07 -5.05 8.88
N PHE A 47 -11.30 -5.27 9.39
CA PHE A 47 -12.18 -4.17 9.77
C PHE A 47 -11.65 -3.43 11.00
N VAL A 48 -11.03 -4.15 11.93
CA VAL A 48 -10.36 -3.53 13.08
C VAL A 48 -9.15 -2.71 12.62
N ARG A 49 -8.31 -3.22 11.72
CA ARG A 49 -7.18 -2.45 11.15
C ARG A 49 -7.64 -1.18 10.42
N ASP A 50 -8.71 -1.26 9.62
CA ASP A 50 -9.27 -0.11 8.91
C ASP A 50 -9.83 0.93 9.90
N MET A 51 -10.51 0.48 10.95
CA MET A 51 -11.00 1.37 12.01
C MET A 51 -9.86 2.00 12.83
N ILE A 52 -8.78 1.28 13.09
CA ILE A 52 -7.57 1.82 13.74
C ILE A 52 -6.94 2.90 12.86
N THR A 53 -6.81 2.65 11.55
CA THR A 53 -6.33 3.67 10.61
C THR A 53 -7.23 4.91 10.63
N TRP A 54 -8.56 4.73 10.58
CA TRP A 54 -9.49 5.84 10.72
C TRP A 54 -9.25 6.61 12.03
N ALA A 55 -9.16 5.92 13.18
CA ALA A 55 -8.90 6.54 14.47
C ALA A 55 -7.59 7.33 14.50
N LEU A 56 -6.50 6.78 13.95
CA LEU A 56 -5.20 7.47 13.87
C LEU A 56 -5.26 8.73 13.00
N THR A 57 -6.08 8.76 11.94
CA THR A 57 -6.29 9.97 11.12
C THR A 57 -7.09 11.07 11.82
N ARG A 58 -7.66 10.79 12.99
CA ARG A 58 -8.34 11.77 13.84
C ARG A 58 -7.37 12.47 14.80
N MET A 59 -6.18 11.91 15.00
CA MET A 59 -5.20 12.41 15.97
C MET A 59 -4.39 13.57 15.36
N PRO A 60 -3.73 14.41 16.18
CA PRO A 60 -2.76 15.37 15.70
C PRO A 60 -1.67 14.65 14.87
N VAL A 61 -1.43 15.15 13.66
CA VAL A 61 -0.48 14.54 12.71
C VAL A 61 0.90 14.32 13.34
N ASP A 62 1.41 15.34 14.05
CA ASP A 62 2.75 15.31 14.63
C ASP A 62 2.92 14.20 15.67
N ASP A 63 1.84 13.83 16.36
CA ASP A 63 1.84 12.80 17.41
C ASP A 63 1.91 11.38 16.83
N VAL A 64 1.38 11.17 15.62
CA VAL A 64 1.33 9.84 14.98
C VAL A 64 2.40 9.65 13.91
N PHE A 65 2.79 10.72 13.21
CA PHE A 65 3.62 10.64 12.00
C PHE A 65 4.98 10.01 12.27
N THR A 66 5.68 10.45 13.31
CA THR A 66 7.02 9.95 13.65
C THR A 66 7.01 8.44 13.91
N SER A 67 5.99 7.95 14.62
CA SER A 67 5.85 6.51 14.91
C SER A 67 5.47 5.69 13.69
N LEU A 68 4.60 6.23 12.81
CA LEU A 68 4.26 5.59 11.54
C LEU A 68 5.50 5.46 10.63
N VAL A 69 6.34 6.49 10.57
CA VAL A 69 7.60 6.45 9.80
C VAL A 69 8.55 5.40 10.37
N ALA A 70 8.68 5.32 11.70
CA ALA A 70 9.49 4.28 12.34
C ALA A 70 8.98 2.86 12.02
N ASP A 71 7.66 2.67 11.94
CA ASP A 71 7.06 1.38 11.60
C ASP A 71 7.32 0.94 10.15
N LEU A 72 7.66 1.86 9.22
CA LEU A 72 8.07 1.50 7.86
C LEU A 72 9.38 0.71 7.82
N ASP A 73 10.29 0.98 8.76
CA ASP A 73 11.59 0.32 8.86
C ASP A 73 11.53 -0.99 9.66
N SER A 74 10.40 -1.25 10.30
CA SER A 74 10.22 -2.40 11.18
C SER A 74 10.07 -3.69 10.35
N GLU A 75 11.01 -4.62 10.56
CA GLU A 75 10.88 -6.04 10.18
C GLU A 75 10.66 -6.89 11.44
N VAL A 76 9.83 -6.39 12.37
CA VAL A 76 9.56 -7.09 13.63
C VAL A 76 8.63 -8.29 13.35
N PRO A 77 9.09 -9.55 13.58
CA PRO A 77 8.28 -10.74 13.29
C PRO A 77 6.94 -10.77 14.04
N ASP A 78 6.90 -10.17 15.23
CA ASP A 78 5.71 -10.11 16.07
C ASP A 78 4.69 -9.04 15.63
N ARG A 79 5.01 -8.22 14.61
CA ARG A 79 4.13 -7.17 14.04
C ARG A 79 4.06 -7.29 12.51
N PRO A 80 3.50 -8.39 11.97
CA PRO A 80 3.53 -8.70 10.53
C PRO A 80 2.82 -7.67 9.64
N PHE A 81 1.93 -6.84 10.20
CA PHE A 81 1.22 -5.80 9.46
C PHE A 81 1.81 -4.39 9.66
N GLY A 82 2.87 -4.23 10.46
CA GLY A 82 3.38 -2.91 10.89
C GLY A 82 3.68 -1.98 9.72
N ALA A 83 4.59 -2.38 8.83
CA ALA A 83 5.00 -1.56 7.70
C ALA A 83 3.85 -1.33 6.68
N SER A 84 3.03 -2.36 6.41
CA SER A 84 1.91 -2.22 5.46
C SER A 84 0.77 -1.35 6.02
N GLN A 85 0.50 -1.40 7.32
CA GLN A 85 -0.45 -0.49 7.96
C GLN A 85 0.11 0.92 8.07
N ALA A 86 1.39 1.09 8.37
CA ALA A 86 2.03 2.40 8.36
C ALA A 86 1.91 3.08 6.99
N LEU A 87 2.22 2.36 5.90
CA LEU A 87 1.99 2.83 4.53
C LEU A 87 0.53 3.23 4.30
N HIS A 88 -0.41 2.35 4.71
CA HIS A 88 -1.82 2.61 4.56
C HIS A 88 -2.27 3.88 5.29
N THR A 89 -1.90 4.05 6.57
CA THR A 89 -2.24 5.22 7.37
C THR A 89 -1.59 6.50 6.80
N LEU A 90 -0.32 6.46 6.40
CA LEU A 90 0.35 7.60 5.76
C LEU A 90 -0.36 8.03 4.47
N SER A 91 -0.88 7.09 3.68
CA SER A 91 -1.69 7.39 2.48
C SER A 91 -3.00 8.14 2.80
N LYS A 92 -3.52 7.98 4.03
CA LYS A 92 -4.74 8.65 4.51
C LYS A 92 -4.46 10.00 5.15
N LEU A 93 -3.32 10.15 5.83
CA LEU A 93 -2.90 11.43 6.41
C LEU A 93 -2.60 12.48 5.34
N ARG A 94 -2.04 12.06 4.18
CA ARG A 94 -1.72 12.93 3.02
C ARG A 94 -0.88 14.15 3.38
N VAL A 95 0.09 13.95 4.28
CA VAL A 95 1.00 15.01 4.70
C VAL A 95 2.17 15.13 3.74
N ALA A 96 2.61 16.35 3.46
CA ALA A 96 3.63 16.62 2.43
C ALA A 96 4.96 15.91 2.74
N GLN A 97 5.29 15.77 4.02
CA GLN A 97 6.51 15.12 4.51
C GLN A 97 6.53 13.61 4.20
N SER A 98 5.37 12.97 4.02
CA SER A 98 5.30 11.52 3.74
C SER A 98 6.15 11.15 2.53
N TRP A 99 6.16 11.97 1.47
CA TRP A 99 6.90 11.62 0.27
C TRP A 99 8.41 11.50 0.52
N GLN A 100 9.00 12.39 1.32
CA GLN A 100 10.43 12.33 1.63
C GLN A 100 10.80 11.02 2.35
N GLU A 101 9.95 10.59 3.28
CA GLU A 101 10.15 9.35 4.02
C GLU A 101 9.95 8.10 3.15
N LEU A 102 9.01 8.13 2.20
CA LEU A 102 8.79 7.06 1.23
C LEU A 102 9.94 6.97 0.22
N GLN A 103 10.39 8.12 -0.31
CA GLN A 103 11.50 8.17 -1.25
C GLN A 103 12.81 7.68 -0.63
N ALA A 104 13.01 7.89 0.68
CA ALA A 104 14.14 7.33 1.41
C ALA A 104 14.06 5.79 1.56
N ARG A 105 12.89 5.18 1.30
CA ARG A 105 12.58 3.77 1.53
C ARG A 105 12.05 3.03 0.29
N PRO A 106 12.74 3.11 -0.87
CA PRO A 106 12.25 2.49 -2.11
C PRO A 106 12.14 0.97 -2.01
N TRP A 107 12.87 0.31 -1.11
CA TRP A 107 12.78 -1.13 -0.88
C TRP A 107 11.37 -1.62 -0.48
N LEU A 108 10.53 -0.73 0.07
CA LEU A 108 9.12 -1.05 0.36
C LEU A 108 8.32 -1.41 -0.91
N LEU A 109 8.73 -0.92 -2.08
CA LEU A 109 8.11 -1.27 -3.36
C LEU A 109 8.41 -2.70 -3.81
N HIS A 110 9.39 -3.36 -3.18
CA HIS A 110 9.94 -4.65 -3.62
C HIS A 110 9.74 -5.78 -2.59
N ARG A 111 9.12 -5.47 -1.46
CA ARG A 111 8.91 -6.39 -0.32
C ARG A 111 7.56 -7.11 -0.45
N GLU A 112 7.53 -8.44 -0.32
CA GLU A 112 6.30 -9.23 -0.50
C GLU A 112 5.16 -8.80 0.46
N ASP A 113 5.51 -8.46 1.71
CA ASP A 113 4.55 -8.09 2.76
C ASP A 113 3.96 -6.68 2.59
N THR A 114 4.60 -5.80 1.80
CA THR A 114 4.20 -4.39 1.66
C THR A 114 3.93 -3.94 0.24
N ALA A 115 4.47 -4.61 -0.79
CA ALA A 115 4.56 -4.10 -2.16
C ALA A 115 3.24 -3.55 -2.70
N GLN A 116 2.14 -4.29 -2.60
CA GLN A 116 0.84 -3.82 -3.11
C GLN A 116 0.36 -2.53 -2.42
N THR A 117 0.54 -2.43 -1.10
CA THR A 117 0.18 -1.21 -0.34
C THR A 117 1.18 -0.10 -0.62
N ALA A 118 2.46 -0.42 -0.78
CA ALA A 118 3.51 0.53 -1.13
C ALA A 118 3.24 1.14 -2.51
N TRP A 119 2.97 0.35 -3.56
CA TRP A 119 2.67 0.86 -4.90
C TRP A 119 1.52 1.87 -4.88
N ARG A 120 0.39 1.52 -4.24
CA ARG A 120 -0.75 2.43 -4.09
C ARG A 120 -0.41 3.70 -3.32
N THR A 121 0.38 3.58 -2.25
CA THR A 121 0.75 4.70 -1.39
C THR A 121 1.71 5.65 -2.10
N PHE A 122 2.74 5.13 -2.76
CA PHE A 122 3.71 5.92 -3.52
C PHE A 122 3.03 6.61 -4.69
N VAL A 123 2.20 5.92 -5.46
CA VAL A 123 1.48 6.53 -6.61
C VAL A 123 0.54 7.65 -6.15
N GLY A 124 -0.13 7.48 -5.01
CA GLY A 124 -1.02 8.50 -4.46
C GLY A 124 -0.30 9.72 -3.84
N LEU A 125 0.98 9.60 -3.48
CA LEU A 125 1.74 10.64 -2.77
C LEU A 125 2.93 11.22 -3.55
N VAL A 126 3.34 10.60 -4.67
CA VAL A 126 4.45 11.08 -5.48
C VAL A 126 4.17 12.49 -5.99
N PRO A 127 5.12 13.43 -5.92
CA PRO A 127 5.03 14.73 -6.58
C PRO A 127 5.11 14.60 -8.11
N ASP A 128 4.53 15.56 -8.84
CA ASP A 128 4.45 15.49 -10.31
C ASP A 128 5.84 15.45 -10.98
N ASP A 129 6.86 16.07 -10.38
CA ASP A 129 8.24 16.07 -10.88
C ASP A 129 9.00 14.75 -10.62
N GLN A 130 8.39 13.80 -9.91
CA GLN A 130 9.01 12.53 -9.51
C GLN A 130 8.26 11.29 -10.03
N THR A 131 7.21 11.47 -10.82
CA THR A 131 6.43 10.37 -11.41
C THR A 131 7.29 9.45 -12.28
N ALA A 132 8.22 10.02 -13.05
CA ALA A 132 9.17 9.26 -13.85
C ALA A 132 10.09 8.37 -13.01
N TRP A 133 10.59 8.86 -11.85
CA TRP A 133 11.39 8.04 -10.95
C TRP A 133 10.59 6.83 -10.44
N LEU A 134 9.34 7.07 -10.01
CA LEU A 134 8.48 6.01 -9.51
C LEU A 134 8.13 4.99 -10.59
N ALA A 135 7.90 5.43 -11.84
CA ALA A 135 7.67 4.53 -12.96
C ALA A 135 8.82 3.52 -13.14
N HIS A 136 10.07 3.97 -13.04
CA HIS A 136 11.24 3.08 -13.11
C HIS A 136 11.34 2.11 -11.92
N GLN A 137 10.86 2.50 -10.72
CA GLN A 137 10.79 1.57 -9.60
C GLN A 137 9.72 0.49 -9.84
N LEU A 138 8.53 0.86 -10.30
CA LEU A 138 7.44 -0.08 -10.57
C LEU A 138 7.79 -1.06 -11.69
N LEU A 139 8.52 -0.62 -12.74
CA LEU A 139 8.94 -1.49 -13.83
C LEU A 139 9.82 -2.67 -13.37
N GLN A 140 10.58 -2.51 -12.29
CA GLN A 140 11.39 -3.59 -11.72
C GLN A 140 10.54 -4.72 -11.11
N GLU A 141 9.25 -4.48 -10.89
CA GLU A 141 8.29 -5.46 -10.35
C GLU A 141 7.51 -6.21 -11.43
N LEU A 142 7.74 -5.89 -12.71
CA LEU A 142 7.16 -6.65 -13.81
C LEU A 142 7.53 -8.14 -13.73
N ASP A 143 6.63 -8.95 -14.25
CA ASP A 143 6.70 -10.43 -14.27
C ASP A 143 6.83 -11.15 -12.90
N LYS A 144 6.84 -10.44 -11.77
CA LYS A 144 6.90 -11.05 -10.43
C LYS A 144 5.52 -11.43 -9.87
N GLY A 145 5.50 -12.39 -8.95
CA GLY A 145 4.31 -12.76 -8.17
C GLY A 145 3.22 -13.50 -8.97
N THR A 146 2.06 -13.65 -8.33
CA THR A 146 0.88 -14.28 -8.97
C THR A 146 0.22 -13.31 -9.96
N PRO A 147 -0.64 -13.78 -10.87
CA PRO A 147 -1.42 -12.91 -11.75
C PRO A 147 -2.20 -11.80 -11.02
N GLU A 148 -2.66 -12.05 -9.80
CA GLU A 148 -3.35 -11.07 -8.97
C GLU A 148 -2.41 -9.96 -8.49
N ILE A 149 -1.17 -10.31 -8.12
CA ILE A 149 -0.12 -9.33 -7.77
C ILE A 149 0.26 -8.51 -9.00
N GLN A 150 0.42 -9.16 -10.15
CA GLN A 150 0.69 -8.49 -11.44
C GLN A 150 -0.41 -7.49 -11.81
N ARG A 151 -1.68 -7.87 -11.60
CA ARG A 151 -2.83 -6.98 -11.79
C ARG A 151 -2.79 -5.77 -10.85
N SER A 152 -2.42 -5.97 -9.58
CA SER A 152 -2.25 -4.88 -8.61
C SER A 152 -1.15 -3.90 -9.04
N LEU A 153 0.00 -4.40 -9.51
CA LEU A 153 1.07 -3.56 -10.06
C LEU A 153 0.59 -2.78 -11.28
N SER A 154 -0.07 -3.47 -12.22
CA SER A 154 -0.56 -2.88 -13.46
C SER A 154 -1.56 -1.75 -13.22
N ARG A 155 -2.43 -1.89 -12.20
CA ARG A 155 -3.33 -0.81 -11.78
C ARG A 155 -2.60 0.39 -11.18
N ALA A 156 -1.57 0.14 -10.37
CA ALA A 156 -0.75 1.23 -9.84
C ALA A 156 0.00 1.96 -10.97
N MET A 157 0.51 1.24 -11.96
CA MET A 157 1.09 1.83 -13.17
C MET A 157 0.06 2.64 -13.97
N ALA A 158 -1.15 2.14 -14.17
CA ALA A 158 -2.19 2.88 -14.87
C ALA A 158 -2.60 4.18 -14.15
N GLU A 159 -2.69 4.14 -12.82
CA GLU A 159 -2.94 5.34 -12.01
C GLU A 159 -1.79 6.35 -12.14
N LEU A 160 -0.54 5.87 -12.15
CA LEU A 160 0.64 6.73 -12.33
C LEU A 160 0.75 7.29 -13.76
N GLU A 161 0.34 6.54 -14.79
CA GLU A 161 0.28 7.03 -16.18
C GLU A 161 -0.67 8.20 -16.32
N GLY A 162 -1.81 8.18 -15.63
CA GLY A 162 -2.74 9.31 -15.54
C GLY A 162 -2.13 10.59 -14.94
N ARG A 163 -0.90 10.51 -14.43
CA ARG A 163 -0.08 11.62 -13.91
C ARG A 163 1.15 11.89 -14.78
N GLU A 164 1.05 11.60 -16.08
CA GLU A 164 2.04 11.91 -17.12
C GLU A 164 3.40 11.20 -16.95
N ALA A 165 3.41 10.02 -16.31
CA ALA A 165 4.64 9.26 -16.05
C ALA A 165 5.28 8.59 -17.28
N SER A 166 4.60 8.59 -18.42
CA SER A 166 5.08 8.01 -19.69
C SER A 166 5.41 6.51 -19.61
N ILE A 167 4.70 5.76 -18.78
CA ILE A 167 4.84 4.32 -18.60
C ILE A 167 4.51 3.56 -19.88
N SER A 168 3.51 4.01 -20.66
CA SER A 168 3.17 3.36 -21.94
C SER A 168 4.36 3.31 -22.90
N VAL A 169 5.20 4.35 -22.90
CA VAL A 169 6.42 4.42 -23.71
C VAL A 169 7.45 3.39 -23.23
N LEU A 170 7.62 3.25 -21.91
CA LEU A 170 8.55 2.31 -21.31
C LEU A 170 8.12 0.85 -21.55
N LEU A 171 6.83 0.56 -21.42
CA LEU A 171 6.26 -0.77 -21.68
C LEU A 171 6.36 -1.18 -23.15
N GLY A 172 6.26 -0.23 -24.09
CA GLY A 172 6.35 -0.52 -25.53
C GLY A 172 7.70 -1.09 -25.99
N ALA A 173 8.75 -0.96 -25.17
CA ALA A 173 10.05 -1.58 -25.40
C ALA A 173 10.15 -3.02 -24.86
N LEU A 174 9.15 -3.46 -24.09
CA LEU A 174 9.13 -4.76 -23.43
C LEU A 174 8.18 -5.72 -24.15
N THR A 175 8.56 -6.99 -24.18
CA THR A 175 7.77 -8.03 -24.85
C THR A 175 7.19 -9.06 -23.89
N SER A 176 7.44 -8.93 -22.58
CA SER A 176 6.93 -9.88 -21.60
C SER A 176 5.41 -9.82 -21.52
N ALA A 177 4.79 -10.96 -21.24
CA ALA A 177 3.33 -11.06 -21.21
C ALA A 177 2.69 -10.12 -20.18
N HIS A 178 3.33 -9.89 -19.02
CA HIS A 178 2.87 -8.92 -18.05
C HIS A 178 2.91 -7.51 -18.65
N ALA A 179 4.03 -7.08 -19.23
CA ALA A 179 4.16 -5.75 -19.81
C ALA A 179 3.10 -5.47 -20.91
N VAL A 180 2.82 -6.47 -21.76
CA VAL A 180 1.79 -6.38 -22.80
C VAL A 180 0.40 -6.23 -22.18
N ALA A 181 0.05 -7.04 -21.18
CA ALA A 181 -1.22 -6.94 -20.49
C ALA A 181 -1.38 -5.61 -19.73
N THR A 182 -0.31 -5.12 -19.11
CA THR A 182 -0.30 -3.80 -18.46
C THR A 182 -0.54 -2.68 -19.47
N ALA A 183 0.14 -2.70 -20.62
CA ALA A 183 -0.03 -1.68 -21.65
C ALA A 183 -1.48 -1.64 -22.17
N LYS A 184 -2.13 -2.81 -22.32
CA LYS A 184 -3.55 -2.89 -22.66
C LYS A 184 -4.45 -2.29 -21.57
N LEU A 185 -4.22 -2.64 -20.30
CA LEU A 185 -4.99 -2.09 -19.18
C LEU A 185 -4.86 -0.56 -19.07
N ILE A 186 -3.67 -0.02 -19.37
CA ILE A 186 -3.45 1.43 -19.41
C ILE A 186 -4.27 2.08 -20.54
N ALA A 187 -4.31 1.45 -21.71
CA ALA A 187 -5.07 1.96 -22.87
C ALA A 187 -6.58 1.80 -22.70
N ASP A 188 -7.03 0.74 -22.02
CA ASP A 188 -8.42 0.43 -21.73
C ASP A 188 -8.58 -0.03 -20.26
N PRO A 189 -8.96 0.88 -19.35
CA PRO A 189 -9.14 0.57 -17.93
C PRO A 189 -10.20 -0.49 -17.62
N ASP A 190 -11.11 -0.75 -18.57
CA ASP A 190 -12.18 -1.74 -18.44
C ASP A 190 -11.75 -3.13 -18.97
N SER A 191 -10.51 -3.28 -19.46
CA SER A 191 -10.03 -4.54 -20.00
C SER A 191 -9.94 -5.64 -18.94
N ASP A 192 -10.20 -6.89 -19.34
CA ASP A 192 -9.98 -8.05 -18.48
C ASP A 192 -8.48 -8.40 -18.48
N PHE A 193 -7.77 -7.80 -17.52
CA PHE A 193 -6.34 -8.04 -17.32
C PHE A 193 -5.97 -9.53 -17.28
N MET A 194 -6.81 -10.39 -16.69
CA MET A 194 -6.47 -11.81 -16.54
C MET A 194 -6.51 -12.52 -17.88
N ALA A 195 -7.54 -12.23 -18.69
CA ALA A 195 -7.65 -12.74 -20.06
C ALA A 195 -6.53 -12.19 -20.94
N ASP A 196 -6.22 -10.89 -20.83
CA ASP A 196 -5.14 -10.24 -21.58
C ASP A 196 -3.76 -10.83 -21.27
N LEU A 197 -3.49 -11.12 -20.00
CA LEU A 197 -2.26 -11.75 -19.56
C LEU A 197 -2.15 -13.19 -20.07
N GLU A 198 -3.23 -13.97 -20.00
CA GLU A 198 -3.23 -15.34 -20.52
C GLU A 198 -2.98 -15.36 -22.03
N GLU A 199 -3.64 -14.48 -22.78
CA GLU A 199 -3.44 -14.37 -24.22
C GLU A 199 -2.01 -13.95 -24.57
N ALA A 200 -1.46 -12.95 -23.88
CA ALA A 200 -0.09 -12.52 -24.09
C ALA A 200 0.92 -13.66 -23.82
N ARG A 201 0.69 -14.48 -22.79
CA ARG A 201 1.51 -15.68 -22.50
C ARG A 201 1.43 -16.71 -23.62
N ARG A 202 0.27 -16.92 -24.25
CA ARG A 202 0.14 -17.83 -25.40
C ARG A 202 0.95 -17.34 -26.59
N VAL A 203 0.88 -16.05 -26.90
CA VAL A 203 1.63 -15.45 -28.02
C VAL A 203 3.14 -15.57 -27.79
N ASP A 204 3.62 -15.26 -26.59
CA ASP A 204 5.04 -15.35 -26.23
C ASP A 204 5.58 -16.78 -26.40
N ASN A 205 4.81 -17.78 -25.94
CA ASN A 205 5.15 -19.20 -26.10
C ASN A 205 5.15 -19.68 -27.57
N MET A 206 4.38 -19.05 -28.46
CA MET A 206 4.36 -19.38 -29.90
C MET A 206 5.49 -18.72 -30.69
N GLY A 207 6.08 -17.63 -30.16
CA GLY A 207 7.20 -16.92 -30.77
C GLY A 207 8.59 -17.49 -30.44
N ALA A 208 8.68 -18.42 -29.50
CA ALA A 208 9.93 -19.06 -29.05
C ALA A 208 10.31 -20.35 -29.82
N CYS A 209 9.67 -20.61 -30.98
CA CYS A 209 9.93 -21.77 -31.84
C CYS A 209 10.78 -21.43 -33.08
#